data_AF-R5NI04-F1
#
_entry.id   AF-R5NI04-F1
#
_cell.length_a   1.000
_cell.length_b   1.000
_cell.length_c   1.000
_cell.angle_alpha   90.00
_cell.angle_beta   90.00
_cell.angle_gamma   90.00
#
_symmetry.space_group_name_H-M   'P 1'
#
loop_
_entity.id
_entity.type
_entity.pdbx_description
1 polymer ?
#
loop_
_entity_poly.entity_id
_entity_poly.type
_entity_poly.pdbx_seq_one_letter_code
_entity_poly.pdbx_strand_id
1 'polypeptide(L)'
;MNIKEKTFKYIMVFLGTIFVVVIIMIATGDKSGKKATISNGVDIPVMPTAKTDKSEDSKSDKLLQAVVIDVDKDKHTMILQQTGTDSKITYSYTGGTEVSNRYDEAISVNQLKIGEVVDIEFAADRKLSKIKVSDGDWEYQGVTDFKIDTQKKLLTVGSSVYSYTDNTVIIDEYRETTLDKLEGIDVVTLKGKDKQLDSIIVTTGHGYVRLDSTTFFEGGFVEIGSKIVQLITENMVIPVPVGDYTLTVTKDKTSGSKDISVESNEEIRVNLIEFQSDAVRLGTLSFKITPAGAKLTIDGVVKDYSDIIDVAYGTHKIVISSKGYDTYSQIINVQDIFKEYNISLTQSTETSVADTKSEKDSTDESESQTSKNTSSKNNTNSKSNQKQTTSSKKSANSTAQTTTYQTIDYSKLIGSLIGD
;
A
#
# COMPACT_ATOMS: atom_id res chain seq x y z
N MET A 1 18.85 27.37 17.86
CA MET A 1 19.94 26.42 17.57
C MET A 1 19.51 25.07 18.12
N ASN A 2 19.29 24.08 17.26
CA ASN A 2 18.23 23.09 17.47
C ASN A 2 18.75 21.71 17.93
N ILE A 3 18.00 21.03 18.79
CA ILE A 3 18.44 19.79 19.48
C ILE A 3 18.69 18.62 18.52
N LYS A 4 18.10 18.66 17.31
CA LYS A 4 18.27 17.64 16.25
C LYS A 4 19.70 17.50 15.71
N GLU A 5 20.59 18.48 15.85
CA GLU A 5 21.98 18.37 15.33
C GLU A 5 22.93 17.56 16.24
N LYS A 6 22.62 17.43 17.54
CA LYS A 6 23.50 16.68 18.47
C LYS A 6 23.35 15.17 18.35
N THR A 7 22.15 14.66 18.05
CA THR A 7 21.90 13.22 17.92
C THR A 7 22.53 12.63 16.66
N PHE A 8 22.57 13.37 15.55
CA PHE A 8 23.13 12.90 14.28
C PHE A 8 24.65 12.66 14.34
N LYS A 9 25.39 13.44 15.13
CA LYS A 9 26.85 13.26 15.29
C LYS A 9 27.24 12.04 16.13
N TYR A 10 26.40 11.57 17.06
CA TYR A 10 26.71 10.38 17.86
C TYR A 10 26.46 9.07 17.11
N ILE A 11 25.46 9.03 16.21
CA ILE A 11 25.18 7.85 15.38
C ILE A 11 26.29 7.58 14.36
N MET A 12 26.87 8.63 13.77
CA MET A 12 28.00 8.50 12.83
C MET A 12 29.30 8.01 13.48
N VAL A 13 29.49 8.19 14.80
CA VAL A 13 30.68 7.69 15.51
C VAL A 13 30.56 6.19 15.85
N PHE A 14 29.34 5.65 15.97
CA PHE A 14 29.13 4.25 16.38
C PHE A 14 29.19 3.23 15.23
N LEU A 15 28.93 3.65 13.98
CA LEU A 15 29.12 2.78 12.80
C LEU A 15 30.59 2.69 12.33
N GLY A 16 31.49 3.55 12.84
CA GLY A 16 32.88 3.63 12.39
C GLY A 16 33.86 2.64 13.03
N THR A 17 33.46 1.90 14.08
CA THR A 17 34.37 1.14 14.95
C THR A 17 34.22 -0.38 14.90
N ILE A 18 33.43 -0.93 13.96
CA ILE A 18 33.16 -2.38 13.88
C ILE A 18 33.88 -3.11 12.72
N PHE A 19 34.81 -2.43 12.03
CA PHE A 19 35.53 -2.97 10.87
C PHE A 19 37.05 -3.10 11.03
N VAL A 20 37.59 -3.29 12.24
CA VAL A 20 38.97 -3.74 12.44
C VAL A 20 39.08 -4.64 13.67
N VAL A 21 39.21 -5.96 13.49
CA VAL A 21 40.31 -6.82 13.99
C VAL A 21 40.11 -8.22 13.39
N VAL A 22 40.85 -8.53 12.32
CA VAL A 22 41.25 -9.88 11.96
C VAL A 22 42.71 -9.78 11.54
N ILE A 23 43.63 -10.43 12.28
CA ILE A 23 44.88 -11.06 11.81
C ILE A 23 45.77 -11.50 13.00
N ILE A 24 46.08 -12.81 13.02
CA ILE A 24 47.25 -13.49 13.62
C ILE A 24 47.45 -13.44 15.16
N MET A 25 47.31 -14.60 15.80
CA MET A 25 48.49 -15.39 16.22
C MET A 25 48.20 -16.89 16.33
N ILE A 26 48.91 -17.68 15.51
CA ILE A 26 49.17 -19.09 15.78
C ILE A 26 50.45 -19.13 16.60
N ALA A 27 50.39 -19.70 17.81
CA ALA A 27 51.56 -20.09 18.57
C ALA A 27 51.29 -21.44 19.26
N THR A 28 52.13 -22.42 18.95
CA THR A 28 52.12 -23.77 19.54
C THR A 28 52.58 -23.74 20.99
N GLY A 29 52.00 -24.59 21.84
CA GLY A 29 52.31 -24.60 23.27
C GLY A 29 51.75 -25.79 24.03
N ASP A 30 52.15 -27.02 23.67
CA ASP A 30 51.93 -28.19 24.52
C ASP A 30 52.77 -28.06 25.81
N LYS A 31 52.14 -28.25 26.97
CA LYS A 31 52.82 -28.69 28.20
C LYS A 31 51.86 -29.24 29.25
N SER A 32 52.06 -30.51 29.56
CA SER A 32 51.43 -31.22 30.68
C SER A 32 51.96 -30.77 32.04
N GLY A 33 51.12 -30.85 33.08
CA GLY A 33 51.49 -30.59 34.48
C GLY A 33 50.46 -31.13 35.47
N LYS A 34 50.77 -32.22 36.17
CA LYS A 34 49.96 -32.82 37.26
C LYS A 34 50.52 -32.42 38.65
N LYS A 35 49.67 -32.62 39.69
CA LYS A 35 49.92 -32.56 41.17
C LYS A 35 49.94 -31.16 41.82
N ALA A 36 49.50 -30.97 43.08
CA ALA A 36 48.80 -31.87 44.03
C ALA A 36 48.05 -31.15 45.19
N THR A 37 47.08 -31.90 45.74
CA THR A 37 46.28 -31.94 47.00
C THR A 37 46.99 -31.49 48.31
N ILE A 38 46.38 -31.25 49.51
CA ILE A 38 45.09 -31.60 50.19
C ILE A 38 44.73 -30.55 51.29
N SER A 39 43.45 -30.47 51.79
CA SER A 39 43.02 -30.24 53.22
C SER A 39 41.65 -29.51 53.34
N ASN A 40 40.65 -29.83 54.20
CA ASN A 40 40.39 -30.96 55.12
C ASN A 40 38.90 -30.99 55.59
N GLY A 41 38.38 -32.18 55.94
CA GLY A 41 37.25 -32.39 56.89
C GLY A 41 35.85 -32.59 56.29
N VAL A 42 34.96 -33.44 56.82
CA VAL A 42 35.05 -34.46 57.89
C VAL A 42 34.08 -35.61 57.55
N ASP A 43 34.52 -36.87 57.63
CA ASP A 43 33.67 -38.05 57.41
C ASP A 43 32.85 -38.44 58.65
N ILE A 44 31.59 -38.86 58.45
CA ILE A 44 30.76 -39.57 59.44
C ILE A 44 30.29 -40.89 58.80
N PRO A 45 30.64 -42.07 59.34
CA PRO A 45 30.24 -43.35 58.75
C PRO A 45 28.88 -43.84 59.26
N VAL A 46 27.99 -44.25 58.34
CA VAL A 46 26.84 -45.12 58.66
C VAL A 46 26.74 -46.22 57.60
N MET A 47 26.47 -47.45 58.07
CA MET A 47 26.50 -48.69 57.28
C MET A 47 25.20 -48.94 56.47
N PRO A 48 25.19 -49.91 55.52
CA PRO A 48 24.28 -49.88 54.37
C PRO A 48 22.90 -50.50 54.65
N THR A 49 21.90 -50.02 53.90
CA THR A 49 20.58 -50.68 53.83
C THR A 49 20.08 -50.71 52.38
N ALA A 50 19.69 -51.91 51.94
CA ALA A 50 18.93 -52.24 50.73
C ALA A 50 19.38 -51.62 49.39
N LYS A 51 19.85 -52.49 48.47
CA LYS A 51 19.67 -52.25 47.04
C LYS A 51 18.17 -52.18 46.76
N THR A 52 17.65 -50.97 46.56
CA THR A 52 16.47 -50.78 45.73
C THR A 52 16.98 -50.73 44.30
N ASP A 53 16.61 -51.70 43.47
CA ASP A 53 16.94 -51.66 42.05
C ASP A 53 16.31 -50.40 41.46
N LYS A 54 17.16 -49.40 41.17
CA LYS A 54 16.78 -48.38 40.20
C LYS A 54 16.68 -49.11 38.87
N SER A 55 15.44 -49.37 38.45
CA SER A 55 15.15 -49.52 37.04
C SER A 55 15.79 -48.35 36.31
N GLU A 56 16.78 -48.64 35.46
CA GLU A 56 17.15 -47.71 34.40
C GLU A 56 15.90 -47.58 33.52
N ASP A 57 15.12 -46.54 33.78
CA ASP A 57 14.06 -46.12 32.89
C ASP A 57 14.76 -45.67 31.61
N SER A 58 14.76 -46.57 30.63
CA SER A 58 15.42 -46.37 29.34
C SER A 58 14.64 -45.33 28.55
N LYS A 59 14.86 -44.06 28.90
CA LYS A 59 14.44 -42.87 28.16
C LYS A 59 14.96 -43.00 26.74
N SER A 60 14.12 -43.54 25.88
CA SER A 60 14.28 -43.51 24.43
C SER A 60 13.85 -42.13 23.97
N ASP A 61 14.62 -41.12 24.37
CA ASP A 61 14.41 -39.73 23.96
C ASP A 61 14.60 -39.66 22.45
N LYS A 62 13.48 -39.49 21.73
CA LYS A 62 13.46 -39.50 20.27
C LYS A 62 13.79 -38.11 19.75
N LEU A 63 14.86 -37.99 18.97
CA LEU A 63 15.16 -36.78 18.23
C LEU A 63 14.22 -36.67 17.01
N LEU A 64 13.59 -35.52 16.84
CA LEU A 64 12.67 -35.22 15.74
C LEU A 64 12.78 -33.75 15.35
N GLN A 65 12.75 -33.45 14.05
CA GLN A 65 12.63 -32.08 13.56
C GLN A 65 11.15 -31.75 13.26
N ALA A 66 10.71 -30.56 13.66
CA ALA A 66 9.33 -30.12 13.53
C ALA A 66 9.23 -28.59 13.38
N VAL A 67 8.05 -28.09 13.00
CA VAL A 67 7.70 -26.66 13.03
C VAL A 67 6.72 -26.41 14.17
N VAL A 68 6.93 -25.32 14.91
CA VAL A 68 6.03 -24.87 15.98
C VAL A 68 4.73 -24.31 15.38
N ILE A 69 3.60 -24.97 15.66
CA ILE A 69 2.26 -24.55 15.19
C ILE A 69 1.53 -23.69 16.22
N ASP A 70 1.58 -24.10 17.49
CA ASP A 70 0.89 -23.42 18.60
C ASP A 70 1.61 -23.66 19.94
N VAL A 71 1.44 -22.72 20.88
CA VAL A 71 2.03 -22.74 22.22
C VAL A 71 0.97 -22.34 23.26
N ASP A 72 0.26 -23.34 23.80
CA ASP A 72 -0.68 -23.15 24.89
C ASP A 72 0.06 -23.08 26.24
N LYS A 73 -0.03 -21.91 26.86
CA LYS A 73 0.68 -21.55 28.10
C LYS A 73 -0.06 -21.98 29.35
N ASP A 74 -1.39 -22.05 29.29
CA ASP A 74 -2.22 -22.43 30.43
C ASP A 74 -2.19 -23.96 30.60
N LYS A 75 -2.32 -24.69 29.49
CA LYS A 75 -2.27 -26.17 29.47
C LYS A 75 -0.86 -26.74 29.46
N HIS A 76 0.17 -25.89 29.29
CA HIS A 76 1.57 -26.31 29.17
C HIS A 76 1.80 -27.32 28.03
N THR A 77 1.23 -27.02 26.86
CA THR A 77 1.30 -27.88 25.67
C THR A 77 1.71 -27.09 24.43
N MET A 78 2.42 -27.74 23.50
CA MET A 78 2.72 -27.19 22.17
C MET A 78 2.22 -28.13 21.08
N ILE A 79 1.73 -27.58 19.97
CA ILE A 79 1.41 -28.34 18.77
C ILE A 79 2.60 -28.19 17.81
N LEU A 80 3.18 -29.30 17.39
CA LEU A 80 4.34 -29.34 16.49
C LEU A 80 4.00 -30.20 15.27
N GLN A 81 4.35 -29.74 14.07
CA GLN A 81 4.23 -30.53 12.83
C GLN A 81 5.60 -31.06 12.43
N GLN A 82 5.76 -32.38 12.32
CA GLN A 82 7.03 -32.97 11.85
C GLN A 82 7.37 -32.49 10.42
N THR A 83 8.60 -32.03 10.20
CA THR A 83 9.04 -31.50 8.88
C THR A 83 8.86 -32.51 7.76
N GLY A 84 8.44 -32.03 6.59
CA GLY A 84 8.09 -32.85 5.43
C GLY A 84 6.81 -33.70 5.55
N THR A 85 6.06 -33.64 6.66
CA THR A 85 4.84 -34.43 6.88
C THR A 85 3.67 -33.56 7.37
N ASP A 86 2.45 -34.07 7.25
CA ASP A 86 1.22 -33.50 7.84
C ASP A 86 1.01 -33.90 9.32
N SER A 87 1.97 -34.62 9.91
CA SER A 87 1.88 -35.20 11.25
C SER A 87 1.99 -34.11 12.34
N LYS A 88 0.83 -33.55 12.72
CA LYS A 88 0.65 -32.62 13.84
C LYS A 88 0.46 -33.37 15.15
N ILE A 89 1.33 -33.11 16.11
CA ILE A 89 1.33 -33.78 17.42
C ILE A 89 1.35 -32.73 18.54
N THR A 90 0.44 -32.87 19.49
CA THR A 90 0.51 -32.14 20.77
C THR A 90 1.53 -32.82 21.69
N TYR A 91 2.44 -32.02 22.22
CA TYR A 91 3.42 -32.38 23.23
C TYR A 91 3.17 -31.60 24.52
N SER A 92 3.51 -32.18 25.67
CA SER A 92 3.51 -31.46 26.96
C SER A 92 4.93 -30.99 27.31
N TYR A 93 5.04 -29.85 27.98
CA TYR A 93 6.30 -29.35 28.52
C TYR A 93 6.16 -28.98 30.00
N THR A 94 7.29 -28.84 30.70
CA THR A 94 7.32 -28.41 32.10
C THR A 94 8.47 -27.43 32.34
N GLY A 95 8.58 -26.87 33.53
CA GLY A 95 9.75 -26.06 33.93
C GLY A 95 11.10 -26.82 33.97
N GLY A 96 11.09 -28.13 33.68
CA GLY A 96 12.30 -28.94 33.50
C GLY A 96 12.56 -29.34 32.04
N THR A 97 11.79 -28.82 31.08
CA THR A 97 12.09 -28.96 29.64
C THR A 97 13.19 -27.97 29.27
N GLU A 98 14.27 -28.45 28.65
CA GLU A 98 15.33 -27.60 28.12
C GLU A 98 14.85 -26.86 26.86
N VAL A 99 14.95 -25.54 26.85
CA VAL A 99 14.51 -24.70 25.72
C VAL A 99 15.67 -23.80 25.31
N SER A 100 16.13 -23.89 24.06
CA SER A 100 17.24 -23.07 23.57
C SER A 100 16.99 -22.45 22.19
N ASN A 101 17.68 -21.35 21.93
CA ASN A 101 17.74 -20.77 20.58
C ASN A 101 18.77 -21.51 19.70
N ARG A 102 18.94 -21.05 18.46
CA ARG A 102 19.88 -21.62 17.47
C ARG A 102 21.36 -21.52 17.83
N TYR A 103 21.71 -20.88 18.94
CA TYR A 103 23.07 -20.71 19.45
C TYR A 103 23.30 -21.47 20.77
N ASP A 104 22.39 -22.39 21.11
CA ASP A 104 22.35 -23.16 22.37
C ASP A 104 22.19 -22.29 23.63
N GLU A 105 21.81 -21.01 23.48
CA GLU A 105 21.48 -20.15 24.62
C GLU A 105 20.10 -20.52 25.16
N ALA A 106 19.99 -20.72 26.47
CA ALA A 106 18.73 -21.05 27.12
C ALA A 106 17.74 -19.87 27.03
N ILE A 107 16.51 -20.16 26.59
CA ILE A 107 15.42 -19.18 26.46
C ILE A 107 14.18 -19.68 27.22
N SER A 108 13.22 -18.80 27.47
CA SER A 108 11.89 -19.20 27.92
C SER A 108 11.06 -19.75 26.76
N VAL A 109 10.13 -20.67 27.03
CA VAL A 109 9.05 -21.06 26.09
C VAL A 109 8.31 -19.81 25.55
N ASN A 110 8.20 -18.75 26.34
CA ASN A 110 7.60 -17.47 25.92
C ASN A 110 8.36 -16.74 24.79
N GLN A 111 9.62 -17.08 24.54
CA GLN A 111 10.45 -16.49 23.51
C GLN A 111 10.52 -17.37 22.24
N LEU A 112 10.01 -18.60 22.31
CA LEU A 112 9.82 -19.46 21.14
C LEU A 112 8.67 -18.91 20.30
N LYS A 113 8.90 -18.75 19.00
CA LYS A 113 7.89 -18.21 18.07
C LYS A 113 7.18 -19.34 17.34
N ILE A 114 5.92 -19.09 16.98
CA ILE A 114 5.17 -19.93 16.04
C ILE A 114 5.81 -19.78 14.65
N GLY A 115 5.91 -20.88 13.90
CA GLY A 115 6.66 -20.99 12.64
C GLY A 115 8.16 -21.27 12.79
N GLU A 116 8.70 -21.38 14.01
CA GLU A 116 10.09 -21.81 14.19
C GLU A 116 10.28 -23.27 13.81
N VAL A 117 11.36 -23.56 13.07
CA VAL A 117 11.84 -24.93 12.83
C VAL A 117 12.68 -25.32 14.04
N VAL A 118 12.33 -26.43 14.67
CA VAL A 118 12.88 -26.89 15.95
C VAL A 118 13.29 -28.36 15.89
N ASP A 119 14.39 -28.67 16.57
CA ASP A 119 14.75 -30.05 16.92
C ASP A 119 14.26 -30.32 18.35
N ILE A 120 13.51 -31.42 18.54
CA ILE A 120 12.94 -31.81 19.83
C ILE A 120 13.45 -33.17 20.29
N GLU A 121 13.49 -33.34 21.61
CA GLU A 121 13.66 -34.63 22.28
C GLU A 121 12.46 -34.85 23.21
N PHE A 122 11.85 -36.04 23.15
CA PHE A 122 10.65 -36.36 23.92
C PHE A 122 10.59 -37.83 24.36
N ALA A 123 9.94 -38.05 25.50
CA ALA A 123 9.65 -39.38 26.04
C ALA A 123 8.39 -40.01 25.39
N ALA A 124 8.16 -41.30 25.62
CA ALA A 124 7.08 -42.06 24.97
C ALA A 124 5.66 -41.52 25.23
N ASP A 125 5.46 -40.78 26.32
CA ASP A 125 4.22 -40.08 26.69
C ASP A 125 4.03 -38.71 26.00
N ARG A 126 4.92 -38.33 25.08
CA ARG A 126 4.99 -37.02 24.40
C ARG A 126 5.29 -35.86 25.33
N LYS A 127 6.00 -36.11 26.43
CA LYS A 127 6.60 -35.06 27.25
C LYS A 127 7.96 -34.65 26.69
N LEU A 128 8.14 -33.36 26.42
CA LEU A 128 9.40 -32.79 25.93
C LEU A 128 10.45 -32.79 27.03
N SER A 129 11.60 -33.43 26.78
CA SER A 129 12.83 -33.18 27.54
C SER A 129 13.55 -31.95 27.00
N LYS A 130 13.54 -31.73 25.68
CA LYS A 130 14.27 -30.63 25.04
C LYS A 130 13.57 -30.12 23.78
N ILE A 131 13.75 -28.83 23.50
CA ILE A 131 13.38 -28.16 22.27
C ILE A 131 14.41 -27.07 21.94
N LYS A 132 15.06 -27.18 20.79
CA LYS A 132 16.07 -26.24 20.28
C LYS A 132 15.57 -25.66 18.96
N VAL A 133 15.67 -24.34 18.77
CA VAL A 133 15.51 -23.75 17.42
C VAL A 133 16.66 -24.25 16.55
N SER A 134 16.34 -24.86 15.40
CA SER A 134 17.31 -25.55 14.54
C SER A 134 18.46 -24.61 14.12
N ASP A 135 19.69 -25.10 14.22
CA ASP A 135 20.88 -24.41 13.75
C ASP A 135 21.27 -24.81 12.32
N GLY A 136 20.81 -25.98 11.84
CA GLY A 136 21.01 -26.50 10.49
C GLY A 136 20.08 -25.92 9.42
N ASP A 137 19.06 -25.17 9.82
CA ASP A 137 18.12 -24.51 8.91
C ASP A 137 18.49 -23.03 8.66
N TRP A 138 18.30 -22.59 7.42
CA TRP A 138 18.48 -21.18 7.05
C TRP A 138 17.21 -20.38 7.30
N GLU A 139 17.37 -19.07 7.45
CA GLU A 139 16.28 -18.13 7.65
C GLU A 139 16.53 -16.86 6.83
N TYR A 140 15.52 -16.44 6.08
CA TYR A 140 15.50 -15.14 5.38
C TYR A 140 14.29 -14.34 5.85
N GLN A 141 14.54 -13.29 6.63
CA GLN A 141 13.52 -12.37 7.14
C GLN A 141 13.28 -11.22 6.16
N GLY A 142 12.09 -10.63 6.17
CA GLY A 142 11.79 -9.41 5.42
C GLY A 142 11.76 -9.62 3.89
N VAL A 143 11.42 -10.82 3.43
CA VAL A 143 11.36 -11.18 2.02
C VAL A 143 10.11 -10.56 1.39
N THR A 144 10.30 -9.83 0.30
CA THR A 144 9.25 -9.26 -0.57
C THR A 144 9.51 -9.65 -2.03
N ASP A 145 8.59 -9.27 -2.93
CA ASP A 145 8.72 -9.42 -4.39
C ASP A 145 8.94 -10.88 -4.84
N PHE A 146 8.45 -11.82 -4.02
CA PHE A 146 8.53 -13.26 -4.29
C PHE A 146 7.45 -13.69 -5.28
N LYS A 147 7.66 -14.84 -5.92
CA LYS A 147 6.74 -15.41 -6.92
C LYS A 147 6.45 -16.85 -6.59
N ILE A 148 5.16 -17.20 -6.53
CA ILE A 148 4.68 -18.56 -6.31
C ILE A 148 4.29 -19.19 -7.65
N ASP A 149 4.83 -20.37 -7.95
CA ASP A 149 4.38 -21.24 -9.03
C ASP A 149 3.68 -22.45 -8.40
N THR A 150 2.35 -22.37 -8.26
CA THR A 150 1.53 -23.37 -7.59
C THR A 150 1.54 -24.73 -8.30
N GLN A 151 1.76 -24.74 -9.62
CA GLN A 151 1.78 -25.97 -10.41
C GLN A 151 3.10 -26.73 -10.25
N LYS A 152 4.23 -26.02 -10.12
CA LYS A 152 5.55 -26.63 -9.88
C LYS A 152 5.91 -26.76 -8.40
N LYS A 153 5.11 -26.18 -7.51
CA LYS A 153 5.37 -26.00 -6.06
C LYS A 153 6.72 -25.32 -5.81
N LEU A 154 6.95 -24.19 -6.50
CA LEU A 154 8.17 -23.40 -6.38
C LEU A 154 7.86 -22.00 -5.88
N LEU A 155 8.68 -21.50 -4.95
CA LEU A 155 8.73 -20.11 -4.53
C LEU A 155 10.06 -19.51 -5.00
N THR A 156 10.01 -18.37 -5.70
CA THR A 156 11.18 -17.69 -6.26
C THR A 156 11.37 -16.33 -5.60
N VAL A 157 12.59 -16.05 -5.13
CA VAL A 157 13.02 -14.75 -4.57
C VAL A 157 14.21 -14.27 -5.39
N GLY A 158 14.02 -13.25 -6.21
CA GLY A 158 15.04 -12.79 -7.16
C GLY A 158 15.49 -13.90 -8.12
N SER A 159 16.76 -14.33 -7.99
CA SER A 159 17.32 -15.46 -8.75
C SER A 159 17.29 -16.80 -7.99
N SER A 160 16.91 -16.81 -6.71
CA SER A 160 16.84 -18.02 -5.90
C SER A 160 15.48 -18.69 -6.01
N VAL A 161 15.47 -19.96 -6.39
CA VAL A 161 14.28 -20.82 -6.40
C VAL A 161 14.35 -21.78 -5.21
N TYR A 162 13.21 -22.01 -4.58
CA TYR A 162 12.98 -22.96 -3.49
C TYR A 162 11.75 -23.82 -3.82
N SER A 163 11.78 -25.09 -3.48
CA SER A 163 10.61 -25.97 -3.52
C SER A 163 9.84 -25.91 -2.20
N TYR A 164 8.53 -26.04 -2.28
CA TYR A 164 7.67 -26.29 -1.11
C TYR A 164 6.80 -27.53 -1.34
N THR A 165 6.12 -27.99 -0.30
CA THR A 165 5.20 -29.13 -0.34
C THR A 165 3.86 -28.75 0.26
N ASP A 166 2.85 -29.63 0.18
CA ASP A 166 1.58 -29.41 0.88
C ASP A 166 1.74 -29.47 2.42
N ASN A 167 2.90 -29.96 2.87
CA ASN A 167 3.31 -30.08 4.27
C ASN A 167 4.20 -28.90 4.72
N THR A 168 4.38 -27.86 3.89
CA THR A 168 5.09 -26.64 4.29
C THR A 168 4.17 -25.80 5.18
N VAL A 169 4.64 -25.44 6.38
CA VAL A 169 3.83 -24.73 7.37
C VAL A 169 3.81 -23.24 7.09
N ILE A 170 2.62 -22.68 6.87
CA ILE A 170 2.44 -21.26 6.55
C ILE A 170 1.67 -20.61 7.69
N ILE A 171 2.29 -19.64 8.35
CA ILE A 171 1.74 -18.93 9.50
C ILE A 171 1.40 -17.50 9.11
N ASP A 172 0.19 -17.06 9.42
CA ASP A 172 -0.26 -15.67 9.33
C ASP A 172 -1.06 -15.32 10.59
N GLU A 173 -0.77 -14.15 11.19
CA GLU A 173 -1.34 -13.73 12.48
C GLU A 173 -1.35 -14.83 13.57
N TYR A 174 -0.24 -15.55 13.74
CA TYR A 174 -0.08 -16.69 14.67
C TYR A 174 -1.00 -17.90 14.40
N ARG A 175 -1.62 -17.97 13.23
CA ARG A 175 -2.53 -19.06 12.82
C ARG A 175 -2.02 -19.70 11.53
N GLU A 176 -2.35 -20.97 11.32
CA GLU A 176 -2.05 -21.61 10.03
C GLU A 176 -2.92 -21.03 8.91
N THR A 177 -2.30 -20.81 7.75
CA THR A 177 -2.95 -20.37 6.53
C THR A 177 -2.44 -21.20 5.33
N THR A 178 -2.82 -20.82 4.12
CA THR A 178 -2.50 -21.54 2.88
C THR A 178 -1.85 -20.61 1.87
N LEU A 179 -1.01 -21.18 0.98
CA LEU A 179 -0.13 -20.39 0.12
C LEU A 179 -0.87 -19.57 -0.94
N ASP A 180 -2.11 -19.95 -1.26
CA ASP A 180 -3.01 -19.23 -2.17
C ASP A 180 -3.54 -17.90 -1.61
N LYS A 181 -3.32 -17.62 -0.31
CA LYS A 181 -3.61 -16.30 0.28
C LYS A 181 -2.42 -15.37 0.34
N LEU A 182 -1.21 -15.85 0.02
CA LEU A 182 -0.01 -15.03 -0.01
C LEU A 182 0.15 -14.40 -1.39
N GLU A 183 0.41 -13.10 -1.41
CA GLU A 183 0.75 -12.36 -2.61
C GLU A 183 2.19 -11.86 -2.57
N GLY A 184 2.80 -11.65 -3.73
CA GLY A 184 4.22 -11.26 -3.83
C GLY A 184 4.57 -9.91 -3.19
N ILE A 185 3.58 -9.14 -2.75
CA ILE A 185 3.73 -7.88 -2.01
C ILE A 185 3.82 -8.07 -0.48
N ASP A 186 3.47 -9.24 0.03
CA ASP A 186 3.56 -9.56 1.46
C ASP A 186 5.02 -9.54 1.91
N VAL A 187 5.22 -9.28 3.21
CA VAL A 187 6.53 -9.37 3.86
C VAL A 187 6.58 -10.68 4.64
N VAL A 188 7.41 -11.63 4.20
CA VAL A 188 7.50 -12.96 4.81
C VAL A 188 8.89 -13.26 5.40
N THR A 189 8.92 -14.12 6.41
CA THR A 189 10.13 -14.85 6.83
C THR A 189 10.06 -16.26 6.26
N LEU A 190 11.10 -16.64 5.49
CA LEU A 190 11.25 -17.98 4.93
C LEU A 190 12.23 -18.79 5.80
N LYS A 191 11.88 -20.03 6.13
CA LYS A 191 12.75 -20.98 6.85
C LYS A 191 12.74 -22.36 6.17
N GLY A 192 13.89 -23.03 6.17
CA GLY A 192 14.00 -24.42 5.72
C GLY A 192 15.44 -24.85 5.44
N LYS A 193 15.54 -25.99 4.75
CA LYS A 193 16.80 -26.70 4.50
C LYS A 193 17.17 -26.77 3.03
N ASP A 194 18.45 -26.58 2.71
CA ASP A 194 18.98 -26.61 1.35
C ASP A 194 18.17 -25.75 0.36
N LYS A 195 17.31 -26.37 -0.47
CA LYS A 195 16.40 -25.70 -1.40
C LYS A 195 14.91 -25.99 -1.13
N GLN A 196 14.59 -26.56 0.02
CA GLN A 196 13.23 -26.85 0.45
C GLN A 196 12.78 -25.86 1.54
N LEU A 197 11.50 -25.46 1.48
CA LEU A 197 10.84 -24.65 2.50
C LEU A 197 10.09 -25.56 3.48
N ASP A 198 10.35 -25.35 4.77
CA ASP A 198 9.66 -26.02 5.88
C ASP A 198 8.65 -25.10 6.54
N SER A 199 8.97 -23.79 6.66
CA SER A 199 8.02 -22.78 7.12
C SER A 199 8.11 -21.44 6.39
N ILE A 200 6.96 -20.80 6.27
CA ILE A 200 6.76 -19.42 5.81
C ILE A 200 5.96 -18.69 6.88
N ILE A 201 6.45 -17.56 7.36
CA ILE A 201 5.78 -16.74 8.37
C ILE A 201 5.47 -15.39 7.75
N VAL A 202 4.19 -15.07 7.57
CA VAL A 202 3.74 -13.73 7.16
C VAL A 202 4.00 -12.77 8.32
N THR A 203 4.87 -11.79 8.08
CA THR A 203 5.23 -10.74 9.05
C THR A 203 4.49 -9.44 8.80
N THR A 204 4.04 -9.22 7.56
CA THR A 204 3.10 -8.17 7.17
C THR A 204 2.36 -8.68 5.95
N GLY A 205 1.05 -8.91 6.07
CA GLY A 205 0.19 -9.29 4.94
C GLY A 205 -0.19 -8.09 4.09
N HIS A 206 -1.29 -8.19 3.36
CA HIS A 206 -1.86 -7.13 2.55
C HIS A 206 -3.36 -6.92 2.78
N GLY A 207 -3.83 -5.73 2.42
CA GLY A 207 -5.23 -5.41 2.18
C GLY A 207 -5.40 -4.86 0.77
N TYR A 208 -6.55 -4.24 0.51
CA TYR A 208 -6.93 -3.75 -0.82
C TYR A 208 -7.40 -2.29 -0.77
N VAL A 209 -6.92 -1.48 -1.70
CA VAL A 209 -7.36 -0.10 -1.91
C VAL A 209 -8.13 -0.02 -3.21
N ARG A 210 -9.45 0.21 -3.13
CA ARG A 210 -10.30 0.44 -4.29
C ARG A 210 -10.45 1.93 -4.55
N LEU A 211 -10.28 2.32 -5.82
CA LEU A 211 -10.52 3.68 -6.27
C LEU A 211 -11.94 3.77 -6.85
N ASP A 212 -12.81 4.54 -6.20
CA ASP A 212 -14.17 4.83 -6.69
C ASP A 212 -14.17 6.16 -7.48
N SER A 213 -15.08 6.30 -8.46
CA SER A 213 -15.24 7.49 -9.31
C SER A 213 -13.98 7.90 -10.11
N THR A 214 -13.35 6.93 -10.76
CA THR A 214 -12.05 7.05 -11.46
C THR A 214 -12.04 7.94 -12.71
N THR A 215 -13.19 8.17 -13.36
CA THR A 215 -13.29 8.72 -14.72
C THR A 215 -12.49 9.99 -14.98
N PHE A 216 -12.45 10.94 -14.04
CA PHE A 216 -11.63 12.14 -14.22
C PHE A 216 -10.13 11.82 -14.21
N PHE A 217 -9.68 10.91 -13.34
CA PHE A 217 -8.27 10.58 -13.10
C PHE A 217 -7.73 9.40 -13.93
N GLU A 218 -8.56 8.71 -14.70
CA GLU A 218 -8.12 7.64 -15.62
C GLU A 218 -7.02 8.09 -16.57
N GLY A 219 -5.98 7.26 -16.71
CA GLY A 219 -4.74 7.61 -17.43
C GLY A 219 -3.78 8.53 -16.66
N GLY A 220 -4.16 9.01 -15.47
CA GLY A 220 -3.25 9.57 -14.47
C GLY A 220 -2.60 8.48 -13.61
N PHE A 221 -1.91 8.90 -12.55
CA PHE A 221 -1.20 8.02 -11.63
C PHE A 221 -1.78 8.07 -10.23
N VAL A 222 -1.74 6.92 -9.57
CA VAL A 222 -1.93 6.76 -8.12
C VAL A 222 -0.63 6.27 -7.51
N GLU A 223 -0.21 6.93 -6.44
CA GLU A 223 0.94 6.58 -5.60
C GLU A 223 0.42 6.27 -4.19
N ILE A 224 0.90 5.17 -3.58
CA ILE A 224 0.57 4.80 -2.21
C ILE A 224 1.87 4.64 -1.42
N GLY A 225 2.04 5.49 -0.42
CA GLY A 225 3.30 5.68 0.29
C GLY A 225 4.36 6.27 -0.64
N SER A 226 5.38 5.47 -0.95
CA SER A 226 6.48 5.82 -1.87
C SER A 226 7.01 4.63 -2.69
N LYS A 227 6.28 3.51 -2.66
CA LYS A 227 6.70 2.24 -3.28
C LYS A 227 5.75 1.74 -4.35
N ILE A 228 4.46 2.04 -4.23
CA ILE A 228 3.42 1.57 -5.14
C ILE A 228 3.02 2.75 -6.01
N VAL A 229 3.34 2.69 -7.30
CA VAL A 229 2.94 3.69 -8.30
C VAL A 229 2.29 2.95 -9.46
N GLN A 230 1.03 3.27 -9.77
CA GLN A 230 0.27 2.60 -10.82
C GLN A 230 -0.53 3.60 -11.67
N LEU A 231 -0.87 3.19 -12.90
CA LEU A 231 -1.75 3.96 -13.80
C LEU A 231 -3.21 3.74 -13.40
N ILE A 232 -3.98 4.81 -13.23
CA ILE A 232 -5.39 4.72 -12.84
C ILE A 232 -6.24 4.23 -14.01
N THR A 233 -7.01 3.18 -13.77
CA THR A 233 -7.99 2.60 -14.70
C THR A 233 -9.39 2.60 -14.08
N GLU A 234 -10.41 2.31 -14.88
CA GLU A 234 -11.78 2.13 -14.40
C GLU A 234 -11.86 1.04 -13.32
N ASN A 235 -12.61 1.30 -12.23
CA ASN A 235 -12.90 0.34 -11.13
C ASN A 235 -11.67 -0.33 -10.48
N MET A 236 -10.51 0.35 -10.51
CA MET A 236 -9.23 -0.18 -10.06
C MET A 236 -9.22 -0.62 -8.59
N VAL A 237 -8.62 -1.80 -8.33
CA VAL A 237 -8.30 -2.30 -6.99
C VAL A 237 -6.81 -2.57 -6.94
N ILE A 238 -6.18 -2.09 -5.88
CA ILE A 238 -4.73 -2.16 -5.68
C ILE A 238 -4.47 -2.98 -4.42
N PRO A 239 -3.78 -4.13 -4.50
CA PRO A 239 -3.31 -4.81 -3.31
C PRO A 239 -2.15 -4.01 -2.71
N VAL A 240 -2.20 -3.76 -1.40
CA VAL A 240 -1.26 -2.91 -0.66
C VAL A 240 -0.88 -3.62 0.64
N PRO A 241 0.41 -3.68 1.04
CA PRO A 241 0.81 -4.25 2.32
C PRO A 241 0.11 -3.57 3.50
N VAL A 242 -0.04 -4.25 4.63
CA VAL A 242 -0.66 -3.68 5.83
C VAL A 242 0.15 -2.50 6.38
N GLY A 243 -0.53 -1.40 6.70
CA GLY A 243 0.08 -0.21 7.33
C GLY A 243 -0.58 1.12 6.96
N ASP A 244 -0.04 2.20 7.55
CA ASP A 244 -0.43 3.58 7.28
C ASP A 244 0.32 4.16 6.07
N TYR A 245 -0.42 4.78 5.14
CA TYR A 245 0.13 5.39 3.92
C TYR A 245 -0.55 6.72 3.59
N THR A 246 0.20 7.64 2.98
CA THR A 246 -0.41 8.70 2.18
C THR A 246 -0.66 8.17 0.77
N LEU A 247 -1.92 8.15 0.35
CA LEU A 247 -2.31 7.95 -1.04
C LEU A 247 -2.30 9.30 -1.76
N THR A 248 -1.66 9.38 -2.92
CA THR A 248 -1.61 10.57 -3.78
C THR A 248 -2.08 10.22 -5.18
N VAL A 249 -2.95 11.04 -5.75
CA VAL A 249 -3.47 10.87 -7.11
C VAL A 249 -3.12 12.10 -7.93
N THR A 250 -2.62 11.90 -9.15
CA THR A 250 -2.16 12.99 -10.03
C THR A 250 -2.54 12.74 -11.49
N LYS A 251 -3.13 13.76 -12.14
CA LYS A 251 -3.35 13.80 -13.59
C LYS A 251 -3.21 15.24 -14.10
N ASP A 252 -2.39 15.40 -15.13
CA ASP A 252 -2.04 16.70 -15.74
C ASP A 252 -1.57 17.75 -14.72
N LYS A 253 -2.45 18.67 -14.33
CA LYS A 253 -2.21 19.73 -13.33
C LYS A 253 -3.03 19.56 -12.05
N THR A 254 -3.82 18.48 -11.96
CA THR A 254 -4.67 18.16 -10.81
C THR A 254 -3.98 17.10 -9.97
N SER A 255 -3.83 17.35 -8.68
CA SER A 255 -3.27 16.40 -7.73
C SER A 255 -3.95 16.57 -6.37
N GLY A 256 -4.03 15.48 -5.61
CA GLY A 256 -4.56 15.47 -4.25
C GLY A 256 -4.06 14.25 -3.49
N SER A 257 -3.99 14.39 -2.16
CA SER A 257 -3.46 13.37 -1.26
C SER A 257 -4.38 13.15 -0.06
N LYS A 258 -4.36 11.94 0.51
CA LYS A 258 -5.14 11.53 1.66
C LYS A 258 -4.43 10.40 2.41
N ASP A 259 -4.41 10.49 3.73
CA ASP A 259 -3.88 9.42 4.56
C ASP A 259 -4.91 8.29 4.70
N ILE A 260 -4.42 7.05 4.66
CA ILE A 260 -5.19 5.80 4.72
C ILE A 260 -4.47 4.79 5.63
N SER A 261 -5.22 3.98 6.39
CA SER A 261 -4.71 2.73 6.96
C SER A 261 -5.21 1.57 6.10
N VAL A 262 -4.33 0.61 5.81
CA VAL A 262 -4.67 -0.64 5.13
C VAL A 262 -4.52 -1.77 6.13
N GLU A 263 -5.63 -2.44 6.45
CA GLU A 263 -5.68 -3.56 7.40
C GLU A 263 -5.62 -4.91 6.67
N SER A 264 -5.24 -5.96 7.41
CA SER A 264 -5.06 -7.33 6.91
C SER A 264 -6.34 -7.88 6.28
N ASN A 265 -6.26 -8.25 5.00
CA ASN A 265 -7.37 -8.81 4.21
C ASN A 265 -8.63 -7.90 4.08
N GLU A 266 -8.55 -6.61 4.44
CA GLU A 266 -9.68 -5.68 4.30
C GLU A 266 -9.63 -4.86 2.99
N GLU A 267 -10.80 -4.40 2.50
CA GLU A 267 -10.90 -3.45 1.38
C GLU A 267 -11.30 -2.07 1.90
N ILE A 268 -10.44 -1.07 1.68
CA ILE A 268 -10.78 0.35 1.85
C ILE A 268 -11.16 0.98 0.50
N ARG A 269 -12.00 2.02 0.55
CA ARG A 269 -12.53 2.70 -0.65
C ARG A 269 -12.20 4.18 -0.62
N VAL A 270 -11.62 4.69 -1.71
CA VAL A 270 -11.19 6.09 -1.85
C VAL A 270 -11.88 6.71 -3.06
N ASN A 271 -12.74 7.70 -2.82
CA ASN A 271 -13.51 8.35 -3.88
C ASN A 271 -12.72 9.51 -4.48
N LEU A 272 -12.26 9.34 -5.73
CA LEU A 272 -11.35 10.30 -6.36
C LEU A 272 -11.97 11.67 -6.67
N ILE A 273 -13.30 11.85 -6.58
CA ILE A 273 -13.93 13.17 -6.71
C ILE A 273 -13.39 14.14 -5.64
N GLU A 274 -12.98 13.63 -4.46
CA GLU A 274 -12.46 14.47 -3.38
C GLU A 274 -11.18 15.24 -3.77
N PHE A 275 -10.41 14.74 -4.74
CA PHE A 275 -9.18 15.38 -5.27
C PHE A 275 -9.40 16.28 -6.48
N GLN A 276 -10.63 16.35 -7.02
CA GLN A 276 -10.97 17.31 -8.07
C GLN A 276 -11.18 18.70 -7.45
N SER A 277 -10.62 19.74 -8.07
CA SER A 277 -10.96 21.12 -7.73
C SER A 277 -12.41 21.44 -8.13
N ASP A 278 -13.07 22.36 -7.43
CA ASP A 278 -14.48 22.69 -7.69
C ASP A 278 -14.73 23.10 -9.15
N ALA A 279 -13.80 23.86 -9.75
CA ALA A 279 -13.87 24.27 -11.16
C ALA A 279 -13.85 23.11 -12.18
N VAL A 280 -13.58 21.88 -11.73
CA VAL A 280 -13.53 20.65 -12.53
C VAL A 280 -14.68 19.70 -12.21
N ARG A 281 -15.22 19.73 -10.99
CA ARG A 281 -16.43 18.97 -10.62
C ARG A 281 -17.63 19.50 -11.40
N LEU A 282 -18.52 18.62 -11.85
CA LEU A 282 -19.73 19.00 -12.59
C LEU A 282 -20.98 18.72 -11.74
N GLY A 283 -21.92 19.66 -11.75
CA GLY A 283 -23.27 19.53 -11.21
C GLY A 283 -24.28 19.66 -12.34
N THR A 284 -25.28 18.77 -12.34
CA THR A 284 -26.27 18.67 -13.39
C THR A 284 -27.49 19.54 -13.08
N LEU A 285 -27.74 20.57 -13.88
CA LEU A 285 -28.84 21.51 -13.68
C LEU A 285 -30.01 21.24 -14.61
N SER A 286 -31.24 21.32 -14.10
CA SER A 286 -32.47 21.33 -14.91
C SER A 286 -33.18 22.68 -14.75
N PHE A 287 -33.66 23.27 -15.85
CA PHE A 287 -34.37 24.55 -15.82
C PHE A 287 -35.76 24.43 -16.46
N LYS A 288 -36.81 24.71 -15.69
CA LYS A 288 -38.19 24.82 -16.15
C LYS A 288 -38.55 26.31 -16.24
N ILE A 289 -38.52 26.85 -17.45
CA ILE A 289 -38.66 28.29 -17.70
C ILE A 289 -40.03 28.59 -18.34
N THR A 290 -40.76 29.54 -17.77
CA THR A 290 -42.03 30.07 -18.31
C THR A 290 -41.86 31.56 -18.66
N PRO A 291 -42.25 32.02 -19.86
CA PRO A 291 -42.80 31.25 -20.98
C PRO A 291 -41.75 30.36 -21.66
N ALA A 292 -42.22 29.30 -22.32
CA ALA A 292 -41.38 28.46 -23.16
C ALA A 292 -40.75 29.25 -24.33
N GLY A 293 -39.56 28.84 -24.76
CA GLY A 293 -38.82 29.54 -25.83
C GLY A 293 -38.08 30.81 -25.37
N ALA A 294 -38.04 31.09 -24.07
CA ALA A 294 -37.07 32.02 -23.50
C ALA A 294 -35.63 31.58 -23.81
N LYS A 295 -34.68 32.51 -23.75
CA LYS A 295 -33.25 32.25 -23.97
C LYS A 295 -32.51 32.23 -22.64
N LEU A 296 -31.96 31.07 -22.25
CA LEU A 296 -31.04 30.93 -21.13
C LEU A 296 -29.59 31.21 -21.57
N THR A 297 -28.85 31.96 -20.76
CA THR A 297 -27.38 31.96 -20.77
C THR A 297 -26.82 31.65 -19.39
N ILE A 298 -25.70 30.93 -19.37
CA ILE A 298 -24.89 30.67 -18.18
C ILE A 298 -23.51 31.25 -18.48
N ASP A 299 -23.06 32.20 -17.65
CA ASP A 299 -21.84 32.99 -17.83
C ASP A 299 -21.71 33.64 -19.22
N GLY A 300 -22.85 34.04 -19.79
CA GLY A 300 -22.95 34.64 -21.12
C GLY A 300 -22.99 33.64 -22.30
N VAL A 301 -22.73 32.35 -22.06
CA VAL A 301 -22.85 31.29 -23.07
C VAL A 301 -24.31 30.84 -23.16
N VAL A 302 -24.87 30.80 -24.38
CA VAL A 302 -26.23 30.28 -24.62
C VAL A 302 -26.26 28.79 -24.35
N LYS A 303 -27.27 28.34 -23.60
CA LYS A 303 -27.51 26.92 -23.31
C LYS A 303 -28.93 26.54 -23.71
N ASP A 304 -29.08 25.36 -24.29
CA ASP A 304 -30.38 24.70 -24.37
C ASP A 304 -30.75 24.20 -22.96
N TYR A 305 -32.01 24.32 -22.59
CA TYR A 305 -32.57 23.89 -21.31
C TYR A 305 -33.76 22.93 -21.49
N SER A 306 -33.96 22.42 -22.70
CA SER A 306 -34.89 21.34 -22.99
C SER A 306 -34.50 20.04 -22.26
N ASP A 307 -33.20 19.87 -22.02
CA ASP A 307 -32.57 18.77 -21.29
C ASP A 307 -31.79 19.27 -20.06
N ILE A 308 -31.18 18.34 -19.32
CA ILE A 308 -30.22 18.63 -18.26
C ILE A 308 -28.92 19.25 -18.79
N ILE A 309 -28.31 20.14 -18.00
CA ILE A 309 -27.11 20.90 -18.36
C ILE A 309 -26.03 20.67 -17.31
N ASP A 310 -24.90 20.09 -17.68
CA ASP A 310 -23.74 20.04 -16.79
C ASP A 310 -23.03 21.39 -16.71
N VAL A 311 -22.79 21.84 -15.49
CA VAL A 311 -22.13 23.10 -15.13
C VAL A 311 -21.06 22.81 -14.08
N ALA A 312 -19.92 23.50 -14.12
CA ALA A 312 -18.89 23.33 -13.09
C ALA A 312 -19.43 23.65 -11.68
N TYR A 313 -18.80 23.12 -10.63
CA TYR A 313 -19.07 23.60 -9.27
C TYR A 313 -18.47 25.00 -9.11
N GLY A 314 -19.16 25.85 -8.36
CA GLY A 314 -18.77 27.24 -8.14
C GLY A 314 -19.91 28.23 -8.39
N THR A 315 -19.53 29.48 -8.64
CA THR A 315 -20.48 30.61 -8.76
C THR A 315 -20.69 30.97 -10.21
N HIS A 316 -21.92 30.85 -10.69
CA HIS A 316 -22.30 31.07 -12.09
C HIS A 316 -23.40 32.13 -12.19
N LYS A 317 -23.35 32.96 -13.24
CA LYS A 317 -24.40 33.94 -13.52
C LYS A 317 -25.36 33.40 -14.58
N ILE A 318 -26.62 33.22 -14.20
CA ILE A 318 -27.69 32.94 -15.15
C ILE A 318 -28.39 34.24 -15.59
N VAL A 319 -28.72 34.30 -16.88
CA VAL A 319 -29.58 35.35 -17.45
C VAL A 319 -30.61 34.68 -18.34
N ILE A 320 -31.88 35.04 -18.16
CA ILE A 320 -33.00 34.51 -18.93
C ILE A 320 -33.78 35.68 -19.53
N SER A 321 -33.98 35.67 -20.84
CA SER A 321 -34.72 36.71 -21.55
C SER A 321 -35.75 36.13 -22.52
N SER A 322 -36.92 36.76 -22.63
CA SER A 322 -37.94 36.43 -23.61
C SER A 322 -38.63 37.70 -24.12
N LYS A 323 -39.21 37.66 -25.33
CA LYS A 323 -39.80 38.86 -25.94
C LYS A 323 -41.09 39.27 -25.20
N GLY A 324 -41.12 40.50 -24.70
CA GLY A 324 -42.25 41.03 -23.93
C GLY A 324 -42.24 40.64 -22.45
N TYR A 325 -41.10 40.16 -21.94
CA TYR A 325 -40.90 39.78 -20.55
C TYR A 325 -39.62 40.41 -20.01
N ASP A 326 -39.64 40.73 -18.72
CA ASP A 326 -38.50 41.33 -18.04
C ASP A 326 -37.34 40.33 -17.98
N THR A 327 -36.11 40.83 -18.16
CA THR A 327 -34.92 39.99 -18.13
C THR A 327 -34.62 39.56 -16.70
N TYR A 328 -34.69 38.26 -16.43
CA TYR A 328 -34.31 37.68 -15.16
C TYR A 328 -32.79 37.46 -15.12
N SER A 329 -32.14 37.83 -14.01
CA SER A 329 -30.75 37.46 -13.76
C SER A 329 -30.53 37.09 -12.30
N GLN A 330 -29.80 36.01 -12.09
CA GLN A 330 -29.46 35.50 -10.76
C GLN A 330 -28.02 34.99 -10.77
N ILE A 331 -27.35 35.11 -9.62
CA ILE A 331 -26.11 34.39 -9.35
C ILE A 331 -26.49 33.12 -8.60
N ILE A 332 -26.10 31.97 -9.15
CA ILE A 332 -26.30 30.65 -8.54
C ILE A 332 -24.97 30.08 -8.05
N ASN A 333 -25.02 29.28 -6.98
CA ASN A 333 -23.90 28.46 -6.55
C ASN A 333 -24.22 26.99 -6.85
N VAL A 334 -23.37 26.36 -7.66
CA VAL A 334 -23.44 24.95 -8.04
C VAL A 334 -22.52 24.18 -7.10
N GLN A 335 -23.14 23.35 -6.26
CA GLN A 335 -22.48 22.58 -5.19
C GLN A 335 -23.16 21.21 -4.98
N ASP A 336 -24.18 20.91 -5.77
CA ASP A 336 -25.03 19.72 -5.70
C ASP A 336 -24.87 18.92 -6.99
N ILE A 337 -24.91 17.58 -6.91
CA ILE A 337 -24.80 16.71 -8.09
C ILE A 337 -25.97 16.89 -9.07
N PHE A 338 -27.16 17.27 -8.55
CA PHE A 338 -28.34 17.57 -9.36
C PHE A 338 -29.15 18.70 -8.71
N LYS A 339 -29.68 19.64 -9.52
CA LYS A 339 -30.55 20.72 -9.03
C LYS A 339 -31.53 21.20 -10.08
N GLU A 340 -32.79 21.38 -9.69
CA GLU A 340 -33.85 21.92 -10.55
C GLU A 340 -34.20 23.37 -10.20
N TYR A 341 -34.29 24.22 -11.22
CA TYR A 341 -34.74 25.61 -11.14
C TYR A 341 -36.06 25.79 -11.87
N ASN A 342 -37.10 26.21 -11.14
CA ASN A 342 -38.40 26.59 -11.71
C ASN A 342 -38.49 28.11 -11.73
N ILE A 343 -38.55 28.71 -12.93
CA ILE A 343 -38.44 30.17 -13.12
C ILE A 343 -39.55 30.66 -14.04
N SER A 344 -40.37 31.60 -13.55
CA SER A 344 -41.39 32.28 -14.34
C SER A 344 -41.02 33.74 -14.50
N LEU A 345 -40.93 34.22 -15.75
CA LEU A 345 -40.66 35.62 -16.06
C LEU A 345 -41.93 36.48 -15.88
N THR A 346 -41.74 37.72 -15.45
CA THR A 346 -42.80 38.73 -15.40
C THR A 346 -42.96 39.39 -16.78
N GLN A 347 -44.20 39.64 -17.21
CA GLN A 347 -44.47 40.30 -18.49
C GLN A 347 -44.16 41.80 -18.38
N SER A 348 -43.38 42.34 -19.32
CA SER A 348 -42.97 43.75 -19.32
C SER A 348 -44.16 44.67 -19.61
N THR A 349 -44.43 45.62 -18.73
CA THR A 349 -45.49 46.62 -18.91
C THR A 349 -44.98 47.87 -19.62
N GLU A 350 -44.52 47.73 -20.87
CA GLU A 350 -44.27 48.91 -21.71
C GLU A 350 -45.59 49.43 -22.31
N THR A 351 -45.97 50.63 -21.89
CA THR A 351 -47.14 51.34 -22.43
C THR A 351 -46.73 52.07 -23.71
N SER A 352 -47.24 51.66 -24.86
CA SER A 352 -47.05 52.39 -26.12
C SER A 352 -47.54 53.83 -25.99
N VAL A 353 -46.64 54.80 -26.13
CA VAL A 353 -46.98 56.19 -26.44
C VAL A 353 -46.61 56.46 -27.90
N ALA A 354 -47.58 56.97 -28.65
CA ALA A 354 -47.49 57.06 -30.12
C ALA A 354 -46.66 58.27 -30.61
N ASP A 355 -46.19 58.17 -31.85
CA ASP A 355 -45.56 59.27 -32.59
C ASP A 355 -46.37 60.58 -32.55
N THR A 356 -45.68 61.71 -32.37
CA THR A 356 -46.08 62.98 -33.00
C THR A 356 -44.85 63.78 -33.37
N LYS A 357 -44.76 64.12 -34.66
CA LYS A 357 -43.66 64.83 -35.32
C LYS A 357 -43.76 66.35 -35.12
N SER A 358 -42.66 67.03 -34.81
CA SER A 358 -42.42 68.46 -35.15
C SER A 358 -40.95 68.87 -35.03
N GLU A 359 -40.56 69.82 -35.87
CA GLU A 359 -39.24 70.08 -36.42
C GLU A 359 -38.37 71.14 -35.68
N LYS A 360 -37.05 70.92 -35.71
CA LYS A 360 -35.97 71.86 -36.16
C LYS A 360 -35.31 72.90 -35.21
N ASP A 361 -33.98 73.02 -35.41
CA ASP A 361 -33.01 74.07 -35.01
C ASP A 361 -32.80 74.36 -33.50
N SER A 362 -31.63 74.82 -33.01
CA SER A 362 -30.21 74.73 -33.44
C SER A 362 -29.35 75.42 -32.35
N THR A 363 -28.05 75.09 -32.22
CA THR A 363 -27.01 75.82 -31.40
C THR A 363 -27.25 75.91 -29.87
N ASP A 364 -26.26 75.98 -28.97
CA ASP A 364 -24.79 75.88 -29.07
C ASP A 364 -24.16 75.31 -27.77
N GLU A 365 -22.83 75.08 -27.78
CA GLU A 365 -21.83 74.99 -26.67
C GLU A 365 -22.28 74.84 -25.18
N SER A 366 -21.63 74.06 -24.30
CA SER A 366 -20.35 73.31 -24.33
C SER A 366 -20.36 72.24 -23.17
N GLU A 367 -19.31 71.54 -22.70
CA GLU A 367 -17.85 71.63 -22.88
C GLU A 367 -17.12 70.26 -22.69
N SER A 368 -15.84 70.30 -22.31
CA SER A 368 -14.84 69.24 -22.05
C SER A 368 -15.09 68.31 -20.83
N GLN A 369 -14.35 67.21 -20.58
CA GLN A 369 -13.04 66.71 -21.05
C GLN A 369 -13.13 65.21 -21.41
N THR A 370 -12.64 64.75 -22.58
CA THR A 370 -11.23 64.36 -22.86
C THR A 370 -10.63 63.44 -21.78
N SER A 371 -10.42 62.16 -22.07
CA SER A 371 -9.09 61.69 -22.53
C SER A 371 -9.13 60.47 -23.47
N LYS A 372 -8.43 60.60 -24.60
CA LYS A 372 -7.99 59.49 -25.48
C LYS A 372 -6.91 58.68 -24.74
N ASN A 373 -6.46 57.48 -25.12
CA ASN A 373 -5.99 56.95 -26.41
C ASN A 373 -5.59 55.47 -26.14
N THR A 374 -5.39 54.51 -27.06
CA THR A 374 -5.46 54.45 -28.53
C THR A 374 -5.81 53.00 -28.90
N SER A 375 -6.40 52.76 -30.07
CA SER A 375 -6.46 51.43 -30.66
C SER A 375 -5.13 51.01 -31.29
N SER A 376 -4.91 49.70 -31.45
CA SER A 376 -4.25 49.19 -32.64
C SER A 376 -4.88 47.86 -33.05
N LYS A 377 -5.61 47.90 -34.16
CA LYS A 377 -6.10 46.72 -34.88
C LYS A 377 -5.01 46.33 -35.88
N ASN A 378 -4.70 45.05 -36.01
CA ASN A 378 -4.16 44.57 -37.27
C ASN A 378 -4.69 43.17 -37.61
N ASN A 379 -4.93 42.99 -38.89
CA ASN A 379 -5.68 41.91 -39.49
C ASN A 379 -4.79 41.29 -40.57
N THR A 380 -4.46 40.00 -40.48
CA THR A 380 -3.92 39.30 -41.66
C THR A 380 -4.41 37.87 -41.74
N ASN A 381 -4.93 37.58 -42.93
CA ASN A 381 -5.47 36.32 -43.41
C ASN A 381 -4.33 35.47 -44.01
N SER A 382 -4.34 34.14 -43.88
CA SER A 382 -3.80 33.23 -44.91
C SER A 382 -4.17 31.75 -44.72
N LYS A 383 -4.18 31.04 -45.84
CA LYS A 383 -4.70 29.67 -46.04
C LYS A 383 -3.60 28.60 -46.07
N SER A 384 -4.06 27.35 -45.98
CA SER A 384 -3.43 26.13 -46.51
C SER A 384 -2.23 25.58 -45.71
N ASN A 385 -1.92 24.28 -45.74
CA ASN A 385 -2.31 23.27 -46.73
C ASN A 385 -2.46 21.85 -46.14
N GLN A 386 -3.15 20.95 -46.85
CA GLN A 386 -3.24 19.52 -46.51
C GLN A 386 -1.90 18.80 -46.72
N LYS A 387 -1.65 17.72 -45.95
CA LYS A 387 -1.17 16.47 -46.57
C LYS A 387 -1.64 15.23 -45.83
N GLN A 388 -2.12 14.27 -46.63
CA GLN A 388 -2.69 13.00 -46.24
C GLN A 388 -1.66 11.85 -46.40
N THR A 389 -1.97 10.72 -45.75
CA THR A 389 -1.50 9.31 -45.89
C THR A 389 -0.32 8.86 -44.99
N THR A 390 -0.24 7.61 -44.52
CA THR A 390 -0.89 6.33 -44.94
C THR A 390 -1.13 5.38 -43.76
N SER A 391 -2.04 4.42 -43.94
CA SER A 391 -2.37 3.32 -43.01
C SER A 391 -1.37 2.16 -42.98
N SER A 392 -1.30 1.43 -41.87
CA SER A 392 -0.96 -0.01 -41.85
C SER A 392 -1.79 -0.79 -40.83
N LYS A 393 -2.32 -1.95 -41.23
CA LYS A 393 -3.09 -2.88 -40.38
C LYS A 393 -2.19 -4.05 -39.94
N LYS A 394 -2.25 -4.44 -38.67
CA LYS A 394 -2.08 -5.83 -38.19
C LYS A 394 -2.77 -5.93 -36.82
N SER A 395 -3.92 -6.60 -36.76
CA SER A 395 -4.06 -8.03 -36.49
C SER A 395 -3.98 -8.32 -34.99
N ALA A 396 -5.16 -8.54 -34.39
CA ALA A 396 -5.27 -8.97 -33.01
C ALA A 396 -4.66 -10.36 -32.81
N ASN A 397 -4.09 -10.59 -31.64
CA ASN A 397 -4.00 -11.92 -31.04
C ASN A 397 -4.28 -11.78 -29.54
N SER A 398 -5.10 -12.66 -29.00
CA SER A 398 -5.47 -12.66 -27.58
C SER A 398 -4.43 -13.44 -26.78
N THR A 399 -3.93 -12.84 -25.69
CA THR A 399 -3.13 -13.54 -24.67
C THR A 399 -3.47 -12.94 -23.31
N ALA A 400 -3.65 -13.81 -22.30
CA ALA A 400 -4.00 -13.43 -20.94
C ALA A 400 -2.99 -12.46 -20.32
N GLN A 401 -3.48 -11.49 -19.56
CA GLN A 401 -2.63 -10.53 -18.85
C GLN A 401 -2.04 -11.18 -17.60
N THR A 402 -0.71 -11.24 -17.53
CA THR A 402 0.05 -11.47 -16.29
C THR A 402 0.60 -10.13 -15.85
N THR A 403 0.06 -9.57 -14.77
CA THR A 403 0.50 -8.28 -14.23
C THR A 403 1.96 -8.38 -13.79
N THR A 404 2.84 -7.66 -14.49
CA THR A 404 4.27 -7.63 -14.17
C THR A 404 4.61 -6.25 -13.65
N TYR A 405 4.92 -6.14 -12.36
CA TYR A 405 5.43 -4.91 -11.78
C TYR A 405 6.75 -4.50 -12.47
N GLN A 406 6.82 -3.26 -12.95
CA GLN A 406 8.01 -2.68 -13.58
C GLN A 406 8.48 -1.50 -12.73
N THR A 407 9.62 -1.64 -12.08
CA THR A 407 10.26 -0.53 -11.36
C THR A 407 10.87 0.43 -12.36
N ILE A 408 10.35 1.65 -12.44
CA ILE A 408 10.87 2.70 -13.34
C ILE A 408 12.06 3.38 -12.64
N ASP A 409 13.26 3.26 -13.22
CA ASP A 409 14.46 3.97 -12.79
C ASP A 409 14.46 5.42 -13.29
N TYR A 410 13.96 6.34 -12.45
CA TYR A 410 13.88 7.77 -12.75
C TYR A 410 15.25 8.48 -12.80
N SER A 411 16.36 7.84 -12.42
CA SER A 411 17.70 8.47 -12.45
C SER A 411 18.14 8.90 -13.86
N LYS A 412 17.52 8.32 -14.90
CA LYS A 412 17.81 8.63 -16.32
C LYS A 412 16.94 9.73 -16.93
N LEU A 413 15.93 10.24 -16.24
CA LEU A 413 15.02 11.27 -16.80
C LEU A 413 15.44 12.71 -16.50
N ILE A 414 16.33 12.93 -15.53
CA ILE A 414 16.69 14.28 -15.05
C ILE A 414 17.90 14.87 -15.80
N GLY A 415 18.67 14.04 -16.52
CA GLY A 415 19.89 14.45 -17.24
C GLY A 415 19.71 15.18 -18.58
N SER A 416 18.50 15.61 -18.95
CA SER A 416 18.20 16.18 -20.28
C SER A 416 17.46 17.53 -20.27
N LEU A 417 17.24 18.15 -19.10
CA LEU A 417 16.49 19.41 -18.97
C LEU A 417 17.22 20.56 -18.24
N ILE A 418 18.50 20.38 -17.92
CA ILE A 418 19.40 21.45 -17.48
C ILE A 418 20.69 21.24 -18.28
N GLY A 419 20.96 22.11 -19.25
CA GLY A 419 22.05 21.93 -20.21
C GLY A 419 23.32 22.70 -19.85
N ASP A 420 24.45 22.15 -20.29
CA ASP A 420 25.41 22.80 -21.21
C ASP A 420 26.08 21.70 -22.06
#